data_AF-A0A915EMN0-F1
#
_entry.id   AF-A0A915EMN0-F1
#
_cell.length_a   1.000
_cell.length_b   1.000
_cell.length_c   1.000
_cell.angle_alpha   90.00
_cell.angle_beta   90.00
_cell.angle_gamma   90.00
#
_symmetry.space_group_name_H-M   'P 1'
#
loop_
_entity.id
_entity.type
_entity.pdbx_description
1 polymer ?
#
loop_
_entity_poly.entity_id
_entity_poly.type
_entity_poly.pdbx_seq_one_letter_code
_entity_poly.pdbx_strand_id
1 'polypeptide(L)'
;MTNKEGSRVLANVWKSITIEEFRRFLGVLFLIGVYRGKNEPVPMLWNMNIGWECIRNGVARNRFYQILRFLRFDDAEDEGGFQKEETS
;
A
#
# COMPACT_ATOMS: atom_id res chain seq x y z
N MET A 1 -8.38 -7.26 4.92
CA MET A 1 -7.83 -6.84 3.61
C MET A 1 -6.29 -6.75 3.62
N THR A 2 -5.65 -5.59 3.41
CA THR A 2 -4.18 -5.48 3.20
C THR A 2 -3.29 -6.13 4.26
N ASN A 3 -3.57 -5.93 5.56
CA ASN A 3 -2.76 -6.56 6.62
C ASN A 3 -2.93 -8.08 6.67
N LYS A 4 -4.14 -8.58 6.41
CA LYS A 4 -4.44 -10.01 6.32
C LYS A 4 -3.65 -10.64 5.16
N GLU A 5 -3.65 -10.00 4.00
CA GLU A 5 -2.92 -10.47 2.82
C GLU A 5 -1.40 -10.42 3.02
N GLY A 6 -0.88 -9.32 3.58
CA GLY A 6 0.54 -9.20 3.90
C GLY A 6 1.01 -10.27 4.88
N SER A 7 0.25 -10.51 5.96
CA SER A 7 0.53 -11.59 6.91
C SER A 7 0.39 -12.98 6.30
N ARG A 8 -0.55 -13.19 5.36
CA ARG A 8 -0.71 -14.48 4.67
C ARG A 8 0.52 -14.84 3.83
N VAL A 9 1.07 -13.86 3.10
CA VAL A 9 2.18 -14.11 2.16
C VAL A 9 3.56 -14.04 2.83
N LEU A 10 3.74 -13.13 3.78
CA LEU A 10 5.04 -12.85 4.41
C LEU A 10 5.12 -13.30 5.88
N ALA A 11 4.05 -13.87 6.42
CA ALA A 11 3.97 -14.37 7.81
C ALA A 11 4.53 -13.34 8.80
N ASN A 12 5.51 -13.76 9.61
CA ASN A 12 6.12 -12.96 10.68
C ASN A 12 6.97 -11.78 10.18
N VAL A 13 7.27 -11.72 8.88
CA VAL A 13 8.01 -10.60 8.27
C VAL A 13 7.08 -9.41 7.98
N TRP A 14 5.76 -9.63 7.92
CA TRP A 14 4.82 -8.56 7.70
C TRP A 14 4.64 -7.69 8.93
N LYS A 15 4.96 -6.40 8.78
CA LYS A 15 4.54 -5.37 9.74
C LYS A 15 3.17 -4.85 9.35
N SER A 16 2.21 -4.95 10.27
CA SER A 16 0.87 -4.36 10.07
C SER A 16 0.95 -2.86 9.83
N ILE A 17 0.23 -2.41 8.81
CA ILE A 17 0.10 -1.01 8.43
C ILE A 17 -0.84 -0.32 9.42
N THR A 18 -0.39 0.80 9.98
CA THR A 18 -1.22 1.67 10.82
C THR A 18 -1.99 2.68 9.95
N ILE A 19 -3.07 3.26 10.48
CA ILE A 19 -3.84 4.30 9.78
C ILE A 19 -2.93 5.49 9.41
N GLU A 20 -2.01 5.86 10.29
CA GLU A 20 -1.06 6.94 10.04
C GLU A 20 -0.07 6.59 8.91
N GLU A 21 0.48 5.37 8.92
CA GLU A 21 1.36 4.89 7.83
C GLU A 21 0.61 4.85 6.50
N PHE A 22 -0.66 4.45 6.51
CA PHE A 22 -1.49 4.43 5.31
C PHE A 22 -1.78 5.83 4.76
N ARG A 23 -2.05 6.81 5.63
CA ARG A 23 -2.21 8.22 5.22
C ARG A 23 -0.93 8.78 4.59
N ARG A 24 0.23 8.47 5.18
CA ARG A 24 1.54 8.87 4.62
C ARG A 24 1.77 8.19 3.26
N PHE A 25 1.43 6.92 3.13
CA PHE A 25 1.48 6.19 1.85
C PHE A 25 0.60 6.84 0.77
N LEU A 26 -0.65 7.21 1.09
CA LEU A 26 -1.53 7.94 0.16
C LEU A 26 -0.94 9.29 -0.24
N GLY A 27 -0.38 10.05 0.71
CA GLY A 27 0.31 11.31 0.41
C GLY A 27 1.42 11.13 -0.63
N VAL A 28 2.25 10.10 -0.48
CA VAL A 28 3.28 9.76 -1.47
C VAL A 28 2.68 9.38 -2.83
N LEU A 29 1.59 8.60 -2.87
CA LEU A 29 0.91 8.26 -4.12
C LEU A 29 0.40 9.49 -4.87
N PHE A 30 -0.20 10.45 -4.17
CA PHE A 30 -0.64 11.71 -4.79
C PHE A 30 0.53 12.50 -5.36
N LEU A 31 1.63 12.60 -4.63
CA LEU A 31 2.83 13.30 -5.12
C LEU A 31 3.41 12.61 -6.36
N ILE A 32 3.45 11.28 -6.39
CA ILE A 32 3.84 10.53 -7.59
C ILE A 32 2.95 10.90 -8.78
N GLY A 33 1.63 10.98 -8.58
CA GLY A 33 0.69 11.41 -9.63
C GLY A 33 1.00 12.81 -10.16
N VAL A 34 1.24 13.77 -9.26
CA VAL A 34 1.59 15.16 -9.61
C VAL A 34 2.92 15.23 -10.39
N TYR A 35 3.94 14.48 -9.96
CA TYR A 35 5.28 14.51 -10.60
C TYR A 35 5.32 13.75 -11.93
N ARG A 36 4.57 12.64 -12.06
CA ARG A 36 4.41 11.96 -13.35
C ARG A 36 3.73 12.85 -14.39
N GLY A 37 2.82 13.71 -13.97
CA GLY A 37 2.26 14.76 -14.84
C GLY A 37 3.29 15.79 -15.34
N LYS A 38 4.47 15.85 -14.71
CA LYS A 38 5.59 16.75 -15.08
C LYS A 38 6.77 16.02 -15.74
N ASN A 39 6.63 14.74 -16.09
CA ASN A 39 7.71 13.87 -16.63
C ASN A 39 8.93 13.70 -15.71
N GLU A 40 8.79 13.91 -14.41
CA GLU A 40 9.88 13.72 -13.46
C GLU A 40 10.00 12.25 -13.01
N PRO A 41 11.23 11.71 -12.84
CA PRO A 41 11.42 10.33 -12.44
C PRO A 41 11.02 10.10 -10.98
N VAL A 42 10.01 9.25 -10.77
CA VAL A 42 9.44 8.87 -9.46
C VAL A 42 10.49 8.51 -8.38
N PRO A 43 11.62 7.84 -8.69
CA PRO A 43 12.66 7.59 -7.68
C PRO A 43 13.28 8.85 -7.08
N MET A 44 13.23 10.00 -7.77
CA MET A 44 13.75 11.26 -7.24
C MET A 44 12.98 11.79 -6.02
N LEU A 45 11.74 11.33 -5.78
CA LEU A 45 10.98 11.72 -4.59
C LEU A 45 11.65 11.29 -3.27
N TRP A 46 12.51 10.28 -3.32
CA TRP A 46 13.33 9.82 -2.18
C TRP A 46 14.80 10.25 -2.29
N ASN A 47 15.16 11.11 -3.24
CA ASN A 47 16.53 11.63 -3.39
C ASN A 47 16.85 12.60 -2.24
N MET A 48 18.03 12.48 -1.63
CA MET A 48 18.45 13.29 -0.48
C MET A 48 18.66 14.78 -0.81
N ASN A 49 18.91 15.13 -2.06
CA ASN A 49 19.23 16.50 -2.48
C ASN A 49 18.00 17.30 -2.97
N ILE A 50 16.91 16.61 -3.35
CA ILE A 50 15.74 17.20 -4.02
C ILE A 50 14.41 16.73 -3.39
N GLY A 51 14.42 15.62 -2.66
CA GLY A 51 13.23 15.02 -2.06
C GLY A 51 12.71 15.89 -0.92
N TRP A 52 11.39 16.14 -0.91
CA TRP A 52 10.75 16.79 0.23
C TRP A 52 11.00 15.97 1.50
N GLU A 53 11.43 16.65 2.58
CA GLU A 53 11.61 16.05 3.91
C GLU A 53 10.38 15.27 4.38
N CYS A 54 9.18 15.65 3.92
CA CYS A 54 7.93 14.95 4.22
C CYS A 54 7.85 13.53 3.63
N ILE A 55 8.50 13.24 2.50
CA ILE A 55 8.53 11.91 1.86
C ILE A 55 9.58 11.04 2.56
N ARG A 56 10.73 11.62 2.92
CA ARG A 56 11.79 10.92 3.66
C ARG A 56 11.32 10.43 5.03
N ASN A 57 10.55 11.26 5.75
CA ASN A 57 10.04 10.95 7.09
C ASN A 57 8.71 10.16 7.07
N GLY A 58 8.05 10.09 5.90
CA GLY A 58 6.73 9.47 5.76
C GLY A 58 6.78 7.95 5.69
N VAL A 59 7.30 7.40 4.58
CA VAL A 59 7.38 5.96 4.31
C VAL A 59 8.66 5.66 3.51
N ALA A 60 9.48 4.73 4.01
CA ALA A 60 10.69 4.29 3.30
C ALA A 60 10.33 3.69 1.93
N ARG A 61 11.15 3.94 0.89
CA ARG A 61 10.89 3.48 -0.48
C ARG A 61 10.55 1.99 -0.58
N ASN A 62 11.32 1.13 0.08
CA ASN A 62 11.08 -0.32 0.09
C ASN A 62 9.73 -0.67 0.75
N ARG A 63 9.38 0.04 1.84
CA ARG A 63 8.11 -0.12 2.52
C ARG A 63 6.94 0.34 1.65
N PHE A 64 7.11 1.44 0.91
CA PHE A 64 6.11 1.91 -0.05
C PHE A 64 5.81 0.86 -1.12
N TYR A 65 6.83 0.27 -1.76
CA TYR A 65 6.61 -0.80 -2.74
C TYR A 65 6.01 -2.06 -2.12
N GLN A 66 6.38 -2.38 -0.89
CA GLN A 66 5.80 -3.50 -0.17
C GLN A 66 4.30 -3.29 0.05
N ILE A 67 3.89 -2.12 0.54
CA ILE A 67 2.48 -1.76 0.72
C ILE A 67 1.75 -1.80 -0.63
N LEU A 68 2.33 -1.21 -1.68
CA LEU A 68 1.74 -1.17 -3.02
C LEU A 68 1.49 -2.58 -3.58
N ARG A 69 2.41 -3.53 -3.35
CA ARG A 69 2.30 -4.91 -3.83
C ARG A 69 1.17 -5.71 -3.15
N PHE A 70 0.89 -5.43 -1.88
CA PHE A 70 -0.06 -6.18 -1.06
C PHE A 70 -1.36 -5.42 -0.78
N LEU A 71 -1.53 -4.23 -1.36
CA LEU A 71 -2.72 -3.39 -1.20
C LEU A 71 -3.96 -4.15 -1.68
N ARG A 72 -4.95 -4.33 -0.78
CA ARG A 72 -6.24 -4.96 -1.06
C ARG A 72 -7.37 -4.07 -0.58
N PHE A 73 -8.43 -3.99 -1.38
CA PHE A 73 -9.66 -3.24 -1.09
C PHE A 73 -10.86 -4.16 -0.84
N ASP A 74 -10.63 -5.46 -0.93
CA ASP A 74 -11.56 -6.56 -0.81
C ASP A 74 -11.03 -7.61 0.17
N ASP A 75 -11.93 -8.41 0.74
CA ASP A 75 -11.59 -9.65 1.43
C ASP A 75 -11.92 -10.82 0.50
N ALA A 76 -10.88 -11.51 0.00
CA ALA A 76 -10.99 -12.62 -0.95
C ALA A 76 -11.76 -13.85 -0.42
N GLU A 77 -12.32 -13.79 0.80
CA GLU A 77 -13.12 -14.87 1.39
C GLU A 77 -14.63 -14.73 1.12
N ASP A 78 -15.09 -13.61 0.57
CA ASP A 78 -16.53 -13.41 0.28
C ASP A 78 -16.99 -14.04 -1.04
N GLU A 79 -16.10 -14.60 -1.88
CA GLU A 79 -16.47 -15.25 -3.15
C GLU A 79 -16.87 -16.74 -3.02
N GLY A 80 -17.04 -17.28 -1.80
CA GLY A 80 -17.38 -18.69 -1.55
C GLY A 80 -18.80 -18.99 -1.04
N GLY A 81 -19.65 -17.98 -0.84
CA GLY A 81 -20.89 -18.11 -0.06
C GLY A 81 -22.19 -18.34 -0.85
N PHE A 82 -22.23 -19.18 -1.89
CA PHE A 82 -23.52 -19.70 -2.39
C PHE A 82 -23.92 -20.91 -1.55
N GLN A 83 -24.62 -20.67 -0.44
CA GLN A 83 -25.32 -21.74 0.27
C GLN A 83 -26.45 -22.24 -0.64
N LYS A 84 -26.43 -23.53 -0.98
CA LYS A 84 -27.60 -24.19 -1.56
C LYS A 84 -28.68 -24.19 -0.49
N GLU A 85 -29.74 -23.41 -0.70
CA GLU A 85 -30.98 -23.58 0.04
C GLU A 85 -31.52 -24.98 -0.31
N GLU A 86 -31.30 -25.94 0.57
CA GLU A 86 -32.04 -27.20 0.58
C GLU A 86 -33.50 -26.86 0.93
N THR A 87 -34.34 -26.76 -0.10
CA THR A 87 -35.79 -26.71 0.03
C THR A 87 -36.27 -28.02 0.65
N SER A 88 -36.84 -27.91 1.85
CA SER A 88 -37.74 -28.91 2.45
C SER A 88 -39.17 -28.72 1.97
#